data_AF-A0A1H3R8V5-F1
#
_entry.id   AF-A0A1H3R8V5-F1
#
_cell.length_a   1.000
_cell.length_b   1.000
_cell.length_c   1.000
_cell.angle_alpha   90.00
_cell.angle_beta   90.00
_cell.angle_gamma   90.00
#
_symmetry.space_group_name_H-M   'P 1'
#
loop_
_entity.id
_entity.type
_entity.pdbx_description
1 polymer ?
#
loop_
_entity_poly.entity_id
_entity_poly.type
_entity_poly.pdbx_seq_one_letter_code
_entity_poly.pdbx_strand_id
1 'polypeptide(L)'
;MQIDFYARSEKKFFEEAAPELWYTYAYELADIADAVFRNSKGQFVAYMHEDADGSITKARRPFVSRPVLLLYGLSLENLIKGLLISENPKLMQGGKLSKYLQVHNLVKLSRRLKSIQLDGSELQILELLSDVVPYHGRYPVPRGAESMKPEQYISESIYDACRALFKRLEMQLYKLNHQGIDAPEGVRFANLRLTHLDGEADFITEELDMDYDGFRREFDS
;
A
#
# COMPACT_ATOMS: atom_id res chain seq x y z
N MET A 1 -27.30 -14.38 -26.11
CA MET A 1 -27.12 -15.21 -24.89
C MET A 1 -25.66 -15.34 -24.47
N GLN A 2 -24.76 -15.95 -25.27
CA GLN A 2 -23.33 -16.05 -24.89
C GLN A 2 -22.61 -14.69 -24.97
N ILE A 3 -22.89 -13.87 -26.00
CA ILE A 3 -22.34 -12.51 -26.17
C ILE A 3 -22.78 -11.58 -25.02
N ASP A 4 -24.05 -11.62 -24.63
CA ASP A 4 -24.58 -10.79 -23.52
C ASP A 4 -23.99 -11.17 -22.16
N PHE A 5 -23.67 -12.45 -21.96
CA PHE A 5 -23.00 -12.91 -20.74
C PHE A 5 -21.56 -12.43 -20.67
N TYR A 6 -20.81 -12.50 -21.78
CA TYR A 6 -19.43 -12.00 -21.85
C TYR A 6 -19.35 -10.49 -21.61
N ALA A 7 -20.20 -9.69 -22.27
CA ALA A 7 -20.25 -8.25 -22.07
C ALA A 7 -20.58 -7.85 -20.63
N ARG A 8 -21.49 -8.58 -19.96
CA ARG A 8 -21.78 -8.38 -18.53
C ARG A 8 -20.61 -8.76 -17.63
N SER A 9 -19.88 -9.82 -17.97
CA SER A 9 -18.71 -10.27 -17.19
C SER A 9 -17.54 -9.29 -17.28
N GLU A 10 -17.30 -8.69 -18.45
CA GLU A 10 -16.26 -7.68 -18.63
C GLU A 10 -16.62 -6.38 -17.91
N LYS A 11 -17.85 -5.88 -18.05
CA LYS A 11 -18.30 -4.70 -17.31
C LYS A 11 -18.12 -4.88 -15.80
N LYS A 12 -18.56 -6.02 -15.26
CA LYS A 12 -18.41 -6.35 -13.83
C LYS A 12 -16.93 -6.39 -13.41
N PHE A 13 -16.05 -6.92 -14.26
CA PHE A 13 -14.60 -6.91 -14.00
C PHE A 13 -14.04 -5.48 -13.86
N PHE A 14 -14.47 -4.54 -14.70
CA PHE A 14 -14.07 -3.13 -14.57
C PHE A 14 -14.60 -2.49 -13.30
N GLU A 15 -15.87 -2.75 -12.95
CA GLU A 15 -16.48 -2.27 -11.70
C GLU A 15 -15.73 -2.82 -10.46
N GLU A 16 -15.34 -4.09 -10.47
CA GLU A 16 -14.60 -4.74 -9.37
C GLU A 16 -13.11 -4.39 -9.31
N ALA A 17 -12.58 -3.78 -10.37
CA ALA A 17 -11.19 -3.34 -10.44
C ALA A 17 -11.04 -1.81 -10.32
N ALA A 18 -12.13 -1.12 -9.94
CA ALA A 18 -12.17 0.32 -9.80
C ALA A 18 -11.22 0.82 -8.67
N PRO A 19 -10.56 1.98 -8.83
CA PRO A 19 -9.57 2.50 -7.89
C PRO A 19 -10.01 2.55 -6.42
N GLU A 20 -11.30 2.81 -6.16
CA GLU A 20 -11.91 2.84 -4.83
C GLU A 20 -11.84 1.49 -4.10
N LEU A 21 -11.89 0.37 -4.82
CA LEU A 21 -11.80 -0.96 -4.23
C LEU A 21 -10.35 -1.31 -3.86
N TRP A 22 -9.40 -0.91 -4.70
CA TRP A 22 -7.97 -1.00 -4.38
C TRP A 22 -7.62 -0.17 -3.14
N TYR A 23 -8.17 1.04 -3.06
CA TYR A 23 -8.02 1.93 -1.91
C TYR A 23 -8.61 1.34 -0.64
N THR A 24 -9.87 0.91 -0.67
CA THR A 24 -10.56 0.37 0.51
C THR A 24 -9.76 -0.78 1.11
N TYR A 25 -9.31 -1.72 0.27
CA TYR A 25 -8.49 -2.83 0.75
C TYR A 25 -7.09 -2.39 1.23
N ALA A 26 -6.47 -1.41 0.56
CA ALA A 26 -5.21 -0.82 1.03
C ALA A 26 -5.37 -0.18 2.42
N TYR A 27 -6.47 0.52 2.65
CA TYR A 27 -6.80 1.17 3.91
C TYR A 27 -7.04 0.16 5.02
N GLU A 28 -7.85 -0.88 4.78
CA GLU A 28 -8.08 -1.98 5.73
C GLU A 28 -6.75 -2.60 6.20
N LEU A 29 -5.84 -2.88 5.26
CA LEU A 29 -4.52 -3.44 5.57
C LEU A 29 -3.66 -2.48 6.40
N ALA A 30 -3.67 -1.19 6.07
CA ALA A 30 -2.92 -0.18 6.82
C ALA A 30 -3.49 0.00 8.23
N ASP A 31 -4.81 0.06 8.39
CA ASP A 31 -5.45 0.20 9.71
C ASP A 31 -5.16 -1.02 10.62
N ILE A 32 -5.18 -2.24 10.05
CA ILE A 32 -4.77 -3.44 10.79
C ILE A 32 -3.28 -3.37 11.15
N ALA A 33 -2.41 -2.89 10.26
CA ALA A 33 -0.99 -2.70 10.57
C ALA A 33 -0.79 -1.70 11.73
N ASP A 34 -1.50 -0.57 11.70
CA ASP A 34 -1.51 0.45 12.74
C ASP A 34 -1.96 -0.14 14.09
N ALA A 35 -3.04 -0.93 14.10
CA ALA A 35 -3.55 -1.57 15.30
C ALA A 35 -2.56 -2.59 15.87
N VAL A 36 -1.96 -3.44 15.03
CA VAL A 36 -0.99 -4.47 15.45
C VAL A 36 0.27 -3.80 16.02
N PHE A 37 0.81 -2.79 15.34
CA PHE A 37 2.01 -2.10 15.81
C PHE A 37 1.78 -1.38 17.14
N ARG A 38 0.69 -0.60 17.26
CA ARG A 38 0.37 0.14 18.48
C ARG A 38 0.18 -0.78 19.70
N ASN A 39 -0.53 -1.89 19.53
CA ASN A 39 -0.83 -2.81 20.63
C ASN A 39 0.35 -3.69 21.06
N SER A 40 1.38 -3.80 20.23
CA SER A 40 2.58 -4.62 20.50
C SER A 40 3.84 -3.78 20.72
N LYS A 41 3.71 -2.45 20.71
CA LYS A 41 4.82 -1.54 20.99
C LYS A 41 5.44 -1.88 22.35
N GLY A 42 6.76 -2.04 22.37
CA GLY A 42 7.49 -2.43 23.58
C GLY A 42 7.43 -3.93 23.92
N GLN A 43 6.78 -4.77 23.11
CA GLN A 43 6.82 -6.23 23.23
C GLN A 43 7.93 -6.82 22.37
N PHE A 44 8.61 -7.82 22.90
CA PHE A 44 9.78 -8.41 22.25
C PHE A 44 9.83 -9.92 22.48
N VAL A 45 10.42 -10.63 21.52
CA VAL A 45 10.81 -12.03 21.69
C VAL A 45 12.30 -12.08 21.94
N ALA A 46 12.70 -12.82 22.98
CA ALA A 46 14.09 -13.08 23.29
C ALA A 46 14.41 -14.56 23.08
N TYR A 47 15.59 -14.83 22.54
CA TYR A 47 16.13 -16.16 22.31
C TYR A 47 17.49 -16.26 23.00
N MET A 48 17.77 -17.44 23.53
CA MET A 48 19.08 -17.81 24.06
C MET A 48 19.58 -19.01 23.27
N HIS A 49 20.77 -18.89 22.72
CA HIS A 49 21.46 -19.97 22.03
C HIS A 49 22.75 -20.28 22.80
N GLU A 50 22.93 -21.55 23.13
CA GLU A 50 24.22 -22.06 23.59
C GLU A 50 25.01 -22.49 22.37
N ASP A 51 26.14 -21.84 22.14
CA ASP A 51 27.04 -22.10 21.04
C ASP A 51 27.91 -23.34 21.35
N ALA A 52 28.54 -23.92 20.33
CA ALA A 52 29.29 -25.17 20.47
C ALA A 52 30.50 -25.08 21.43
N ASP A 53 30.96 -23.87 21.74
CA ASP A 53 32.04 -23.59 22.70
C ASP A 53 31.52 -23.36 24.14
N GLY A 54 30.22 -23.54 24.38
CA GLY A 54 29.55 -23.31 25.66
C GLY A 54 29.26 -21.84 25.98
N SER A 55 29.55 -20.92 25.05
CA SER A 55 29.13 -19.52 25.19
C SER A 55 27.62 -19.37 24.94
N ILE A 56 27.01 -18.34 25.55
CA ILE A 56 25.57 -18.08 25.43
C ILE A 56 25.37 -16.79 24.63
N THR A 57 24.81 -16.92 23.43
CA THR A 57 24.36 -15.80 22.62
C THR A 57 22.91 -15.45 22.94
N LYS A 58 22.65 -14.18 23.27
CA LYS A 58 21.31 -13.65 23.52
C LYS A 58 20.87 -12.77 22.36
N ALA A 59 19.70 -13.06 21.79
CA ALA A 59 19.10 -12.25 20.74
C ALA A 59 17.72 -11.75 21.18
N ARG A 60 17.36 -10.53 20.80
CA ARG A 60 16.03 -9.93 21.05
C ARG A 60 15.55 -9.25 19.78
N ARG A 61 14.26 -9.40 19.46
CA ARG A 61 13.60 -8.70 18.34
C ARG A 61 12.20 -8.22 18.72
N PRO A 62 11.66 -7.20 18.04
CA PRO A 62 10.27 -6.80 18.24
C PRO A 62 9.30 -7.95 17.93
N PHE A 63 8.18 -8.00 18.65
CA PHE A 63 7.22 -9.12 18.56
C PHE A 63 6.57 -9.25 17.17
N VAL A 64 6.30 -8.15 16.48
CA VAL A 64 5.42 -8.12 15.28
C VAL A 64 6.05 -7.54 14.01
N SER A 65 7.38 -7.51 13.89
CA SER A 65 8.04 -6.86 12.72
C SER A 65 7.52 -7.35 11.38
N ARG A 66 7.48 -8.67 11.17
CA ARG A 66 7.09 -9.27 9.89
C ARG A 66 5.63 -9.01 9.50
N PRO A 67 4.63 -9.28 10.36
CA PRO A 67 3.24 -9.02 9.99
C PRO A 67 2.98 -7.54 9.74
N VAL A 68 3.53 -6.62 10.55
CA VAL A 68 3.34 -5.17 10.32
C VAL A 68 3.93 -4.74 8.98
N LEU A 69 5.18 -5.11 8.69
CA LEU A 69 5.83 -4.78 7.42
C LEU A 69 5.10 -5.43 6.23
N LEU A 70 4.62 -6.66 6.36
CA LEU A 70 3.86 -7.33 5.31
C LEU A 70 2.55 -6.59 5.00
N LEU A 71 1.80 -6.21 6.03
CA LEU A 71 0.53 -5.50 5.88
C LEU A 71 0.73 -4.15 5.21
N TYR A 72 1.72 -3.34 5.63
CA TYR A 72 2.05 -2.10 4.92
C TYR A 72 2.52 -2.33 3.49
N GLY A 73 3.33 -3.37 3.25
CA GLY A 73 3.78 -3.70 1.90
C GLY A 73 2.62 -4.04 0.96
N LEU A 74 1.65 -4.84 1.42
CA LEU A 74 0.44 -5.16 0.66
C LEU A 74 -0.47 -3.95 0.52
N SER A 75 -0.60 -3.14 1.57
CA SER A 75 -1.38 -1.90 1.55
C SER A 75 -0.85 -0.93 0.48
N LEU A 76 0.44 -0.60 0.52
CA LEU A 76 1.08 0.30 -0.44
C LEU A 76 1.09 -0.30 -1.86
N GLU A 77 1.25 -1.61 -2.02
CA GLU A 77 1.11 -2.26 -3.33
C GLU A 77 -0.28 -2.04 -3.92
N ASN A 78 -1.35 -2.22 -3.14
CA ASN A 78 -2.72 -1.99 -3.60
C ASN A 78 -2.97 -0.51 -3.92
N LEU A 79 -2.54 0.40 -3.05
CA LEU A 79 -2.72 1.83 -3.25
C LEU A 79 -2.00 2.34 -4.52
N ILE A 80 -0.77 1.89 -4.75
CA ILE A 80 0.00 2.23 -5.97
C ILE A 80 -0.70 1.68 -7.22
N LYS A 81 -1.27 0.47 -7.17
CA LYS A 81 -2.04 -0.07 -8.29
C LYS A 81 -3.33 0.72 -8.55
N GLY A 82 -4.04 1.12 -7.50
CA GLY A 82 -5.17 2.03 -7.59
C GLY A 82 -4.80 3.32 -8.32
N LEU A 83 -3.70 3.96 -7.91
CA LEU A 83 -3.16 5.15 -8.57
C LEU A 83 -2.84 4.92 -10.05
N LEU A 84 -2.18 3.82 -10.40
CA LEU A 84 -1.86 3.50 -11.80
C LEU A 84 -3.12 3.32 -12.65
N ILE A 85 -4.17 2.71 -12.09
CA ILE A 85 -5.46 2.55 -12.76
C ILE A 85 -6.15 3.92 -12.93
N SER A 86 -6.08 4.78 -11.92
CA SER A 86 -6.62 6.15 -12.03
C SER A 86 -5.87 6.98 -13.08
N GLU A 87 -4.55 6.83 -13.20
CA GLU A 87 -3.78 7.49 -14.27
C GLU A 87 -4.07 6.90 -15.66
N ASN A 88 -4.42 5.61 -15.73
CA ASN A 88 -4.67 4.93 -16.99
C ASN A 88 -5.65 3.74 -16.86
N PRO A 89 -6.96 3.97 -17.00
CA PRO A 89 -7.98 2.92 -16.91
C PRO A 89 -7.83 1.79 -17.95
N LYS A 90 -7.09 2.03 -19.05
CA LYS A 90 -6.81 1.01 -20.08
C LYS A 90 -5.90 -0.12 -19.58
N LEU A 91 -5.33 0.00 -18.39
CA LEU A 91 -4.60 -1.08 -17.73
C LEU A 91 -5.49 -2.29 -17.37
N MET A 92 -6.80 -2.22 -17.65
CA MET A 92 -7.77 -3.29 -17.35
C MET A 92 -8.49 -3.83 -18.60
N GLN A 93 -8.03 -3.47 -19.81
CA GLN A 93 -8.70 -3.76 -21.07
C GLN A 93 -8.84 -5.27 -21.38
N GLY A 94 -10.00 -5.66 -21.92
CA GLY A 94 -10.27 -7.04 -22.36
C GLY A 94 -10.45 -8.03 -21.19
N GLY A 95 -11.04 -7.56 -20.09
CA GLY A 95 -11.35 -8.37 -18.91
C GLY A 95 -10.13 -8.89 -18.16
N LYS A 96 -8.99 -8.18 -18.24
CA LYS A 96 -7.72 -8.62 -17.65
C LYS A 96 -6.94 -7.45 -17.11
N LEU A 97 -6.28 -7.67 -15.97
CA LEU A 97 -5.26 -6.74 -15.49
C LEU A 97 -4.03 -6.82 -16.39
N SER A 98 -3.56 -5.66 -16.80
CA SER A 98 -2.32 -5.48 -17.53
C SER A 98 -1.15 -6.11 -16.76
N LYS A 99 -0.20 -6.71 -17.47
CA LYS A 99 1.07 -7.20 -16.88
C LYS A 99 1.84 -6.09 -16.15
N TYR A 100 1.56 -4.83 -16.49
CA TYR A 100 2.08 -3.65 -15.79
C TYR A 100 1.56 -3.51 -14.35
N LEU A 101 0.54 -4.24 -13.93
CA LEU A 101 0.04 -4.26 -12.54
C LEU A 101 0.44 -5.54 -11.79
N GLN A 102 1.00 -6.54 -12.47
CA GLN A 102 1.30 -7.86 -11.90
C GLN A 102 2.70 -7.96 -11.26
N VAL A 103 3.43 -6.85 -11.17
CA VAL A 103 4.76 -6.80 -10.55
C VAL A 103 4.60 -6.56 -9.05
N HIS A 104 5.24 -7.37 -8.21
CA HIS A 104 5.20 -7.24 -6.74
C HIS A 104 6.36 -6.42 -6.14
N ASN A 105 7.22 -5.86 -6.99
CA ASN A 105 8.26 -4.95 -6.56
C ASN A 105 7.69 -3.52 -6.56
N LEU A 106 7.51 -2.96 -5.38
CA LEU A 106 6.84 -1.68 -5.16
C LEU A 106 7.63 -0.53 -5.77
N VAL A 107 8.97 -0.58 -5.76
CA VAL A 107 9.82 0.43 -6.43
C VAL A 107 9.58 0.44 -7.95
N LYS A 108 9.48 -0.75 -8.56
CA LYS A 108 9.19 -0.87 -10.00
C LYS A 108 7.77 -0.43 -10.35
N LEU A 109 6.79 -0.67 -9.46
CA LEU A 109 5.43 -0.18 -9.63
C LEU A 109 5.39 1.35 -9.51
N SER A 110 5.99 1.90 -8.46
CA SER A 110 5.88 3.32 -8.14
C SER A 110 6.58 4.21 -9.16
N ARG A 111 7.67 3.74 -9.78
CA ARG A 111 8.32 4.42 -10.92
C ARG A 111 7.45 4.55 -12.18
N ARG A 112 6.30 3.87 -12.23
CA ARG A 112 5.34 3.99 -13.34
C ARG A 112 4.33 5.09 -13.13
N LEU A 113 4.20 5.60 -11.89
CA LEU A 113 3.34 6.73 -11.57
C LEU A 113 3.85 7.97 -12.29
N LYS A 114 2.93 8.70 -12.91
CA LYS A 114 3.21 9.97 -13.59
C LYS A 114 2.75 11.17 -12.78
N SER A 115 1.76 10.98 -11.93
CA SER A 115 1.08 12.04 -11.19
C SER A 115 1.80 12.41 -9.89
N ILE A 116 2.75 11.58 -9.43
CA ILE A 116 3.53 11.81 -8.22
C ILE A 116 4.96 11.27 -8.38
N GLN A 117 5.93 12.05 -7.91
CA GLN A 117 7.33 11.64 -7.83
C GLN A 117 7.68 11.32 -6.37
N LEU A 118 8.28 10.16 -6.16
CA LEU A 118 8.75 9.72 -4.85
C LEU A 118 10.21 10.11 -4.64
N ASP A 119 10.52 10.57 -3.45
CA ASP A 119 11.88 10.90 -3.06
C ASP A 119 12.70 9.66 -2.67
N GLY A 120 14.00 9.87 -2.41
CA GLY A 120 14.91 8.78 -2.05
C GLY A 120 14.52 8.04 -0.76
N SER A 121 13.96 8.74 0.22
CA SER A 121 13.55 8.14 1.49
C SER A 121 12.30 7.28 1.32
N GLU A 122 11.34 7.73 0.52
CA GLU A 122 10.14 6.96 0.19
C GLU A 122 10.50 5.72 -0.64
N LEU A 123 11.42 5.84 -1.59
CA LEU A 123 11.91 4.71 -2.37
C LEU A 123 12.65 3.67 -1.50
N GLN A 124 13.37 4.08 -0.46
CA GLN A 124 14.00 3.16 0.50
C GLN A 124 12.95 2.36 1.29
N ILE A 125 11.85 3.00 1.70
CA ILE A 125 10.73 2.30 2.35
C ILE A 125 10.10 1.29 1.39
N LEU A 126 9.85 1.68 0.14
CA LEU A 126 9.30 0.76 -0.86
C LEU A 126 10.25 -0.40 -1.19
N GLU A 127 11.57 -0.17 -1.16
CA GLU A 127 12.58 -1.21 -1.34
C GLU A 127 12.54 -2.24 -0.20
N LEU A 128 12.54 -1.77 1.04
CA LEU A 128 12.37 -2.60 2.23
C LEU A 128 11.11 -3.47 2.12
N LEU A 129 9.96 -2.86 1.78
CA LEU A 129 8.69 -3.57 1.70
C LEU A 129 8.62 -4.52 0.49
N SER A 130 9.30 -4.20 -0.62
CA SER A 130 9.43 -5.08 -1.79
C SER A 130 10.14 -6.38 -1.46
N ASP A 131 11.07 -6.37 -0.50
CA ASP A 131 11.72 -7.58 -0.01
C ASP A 131 10.80 -8.38 0.91
N VAL A 132 9.95 -7.71 1.69
CA VAL A 132 9.04 -8.36 2.66
C VAL A 132 7.87 -9.07 1.99
N VAL A 133 7.20 -8.43 1.03
CA VAL A 133 5.92 -8.91 0.45
C VAL A 133 6.00 -10.32 -0.17
N PRO A 134 6.99 -10.64 -1.03
CA PRO A 134 7.02 -11.94 -1.71
C PRO A 134 7.34 -13.11 -0.77
N TYR A 135 8.09 -12.84 0.31
CA TYR A 135 8.69 -13.93 1.09
C TYR A 135 8.84 -13.65 2.58
N HIS A 136 9.65 -12.65 2.97
CA HIS A 136 10.08 -12.47 4.36
C HIS A 136 8.93 -12.17 5.34
N GLY A 137 7.81 -11.64 4.84
CA GLY A 137 6.60 -11.48 5.63
C GLY A 137 5.83 -12.78 5.89
N ARG A 138 5.97 -13.78 5.02
CA ARG A 138 5.15 -15.00 5.02
C ARG A 138 5.87 -16.21 5.61
N TYR A 139 7.18 -16.31 5.39
CA TYR A 139 7.97 -17.47 5.81
C TYR A 139 9.21 -17.04 6.61
N PRO A 140 9.61 -17.80 7.63
CA PRO A 140 10.71 -17.42 8.50
C PRO A 140 12.10 -17.61 7.90
N VAL A 141 12.22 -18.47 6.90
CA VAL A 141 13.49 -18.85 6.26
C VAL A 141 13.27 -18.99 4.77
N PRO A 142 14.18 -18.52 3.89
CA PRO A 142 14.15 -18.68 2.43
C PRO A 142 14.17 -20.14 1.98
N ARG A 143 13.87 -20.37 0.70
CA ARG A 143 13.92 -21.71 0.09
C ARG A 143 15.33 -22.29 0.02
N GLY A 144 16.36 -21.44 -0.04
CA GLY A 144 17.76 -21.82 -0.12
C GLY A 144 18.64 -20.93 0.75
N ALA A 145 19.73 -21.48 1.26
CA ALA A 145 20.64 -20.79 2.18
C ALA A 145 21.30 -19.56 1.55
N GLU A 146 21.53 -19.59 0.24
CA GLU A 146 22.08 -18.48 -0.56
C GLU A 146 21.16 -17.25 -0.60
N SER A 147 19.87 -17.44 -0.29
CA SER A 147 18.87 -16.37 -0.23
C SER A 147 18.63 -15.85 1.18
N MET A 148 19.46 -16.26 2.17
CA MET A 148 19.38 -15.75 3.53
C MET A 148 19.72 -14.26 3.55
N LYS A 149 18.77 -13.45 4.05
CA LYS A 149 18.96 -12.04 4.35
C LYS A 149 18.78 -11.80 5.85
N PRO A 150 19.46 -10.80 6.43
CA PRO A 150 19.18 -10.37 7.79
C PRO A 150 17.70 -10.04 7.96
N GLU A 151 17.13 -10.44 9.11
CA GLU A 151 15.74 -10.11 9.41
C GLU A 151 15.58 -8.59 9.55
N GLN A 152 14.56 -8.06 8.89
CA GLN A 152 14.20 -6.66 8.98
C GLN A 152 13.22 -6.45 10.14
N TYR A 153 13.49 -5.45 10.96
CA TYR A 153 12.66 -5.14 12.12
C TYR A 153 11.90 -3.84 11.91
N ILE A 154 10.65 -3.84 12.35
CA ILE A 154 9.88 -2.60 12.41
C ILE A 154 10.46 -1.73 13.53
N SER A 155 10.71 -0.46 13.22
CA SER A 155 11.03 0.62 14.17
C SER A 155 9.91 1.67 14.12
N GLU A 156 9.91 2.60 15.09
CA GLU A 156 9.00 3.75 15.04
C GLU A 156 9.23 4.59 13.76
N SER A 157 10.50 4.80 13.38
CA SER A 157 10.83 5.54 12.15
C SER A 157 10.30 4.87 10.87
N ILE A 158 10.39 3.54 10.75
CA ILE A 158 9.86 2.81 9.60
C ILE A 158 8.33 2.85 9.61
N TYR A 159 7.72 2.67 10.78
CA TYR A 159 6.27 2.76 10.97
C TYR A 159 5.73 4.13 10.54
N ASP A 160 6.32 5.22 11.05
CA ASP A 160 5.92 6.58 10.73
C ASP A 160 6.13 6.90 9.24
N ALA A 161 7.22 6.42 8.65
CA ALA A 161 7.48 6.59 7.22
C ALA A 161 6.46 5.82 6.35
N CYS A 162 6.05 4.62 6.74
CA CYS A 162 4.99 3.88 6.04
C CYS A 162 3.66 4.64 6.08
N ARG A 163 3.27 5.18 7.25
CA ARG A 163 2.04 5.97 7.41
C ARG A 163 2.07 7.27 6.63
N ALA A 164 3.18 8.00 6.69
CA ALA A 164 3.36 9.24 5.94
C ALA A 164 3.26 9.01 4.43
N LEU A 165 3.92 7.96 3.93
CA LEU A 165 3.85 7.59 2.52
C LEU A 165 2.43 7.16 2.12
N PHE A 166 1.76 6.34 2.94
CA PHE A 166 0.37 5.95 2.69
C PHE A 166 -0.54 7.16 2.53
N LYS A 167 -0.54 8.07 3.51
CA LYS A 167 -1.34 9.31 3.47
C LYS A 167 -1.06 10.15 2.23
N ARG A 168 0.22 10.30 1.86
CA ARG A 168 0.60 11.08 0.67
C ARG A 168 0.05 10.45 -0.62
N LEU A 169 0.15 9.12 -0.75
CA LEU A 169 -0.38 8.40 -1.92
C LEU A 169 -1.93 8.38 -1.94
N GLU A 170 -2.57 8.28 -0.78
CA GLU A 170 -4.02 8.38 -0.60
C GLU A 170 -4.54 9.72 -1.09
N MET A 171 -3.90 10.82 -0.66
CA MET A 171 -4.25 12.16 -1.15
C MET A 171 -4.07 12.30 -2.66
N GLN A 172 -3.03 11.69 -3.22
CA GLN A 172 -2.83 11.69 -4.66
C GLN A 172 -3.94 10.91 -5.38
N LEU A 173 -4.37 9.78 -4.82
CA LEU A 173 -5.46 8.99 -5.38
C LEU A 173 -6.75 9.80 -5.37
N TYR A 174 -7.07 10.44 -4.26
CA TYR A 174 -8.23 11.32 -4.17
C TYR A 174 -8.21 12.40 -5.26
N LYS A 175 -7.08 13.12 -5.43
CA LYS A 175 -6.93 14.16 -6.46
C LYS A 175 -7.23 13.64 -7.87
N LEU A 176 -6.79 12.42 -8.20
CA LEU A 176 -7.05 11.83 -9.52
C LEU A 176 -8.51 11.40 -9.72
N ASN A 177 -9.23 11.05 -8.65
CA ASN A 177 -10.56 10.43 -8.73
C ASN A 177 -11.71 11.36 -8.28
N HIS A 178 -11.44 12.59 -7.86
CA HIS A 178 -12.46 13.48 -7.27
C HIS A 178 -13.63 13.83 -8.21
N GLN A 179 -13.45 13.71 -9.54
CA GLN A 179 -14.50 13.92 -10.55
C GLN A 179 -15.05 12.60 -11.13
N GLY A 180 -14.56 11.45 -10.64
CA GLY A 180 -14.77 10.16 -11.27
C GLY A 180 -13.94 10.02 -12.55
N ILE A 181 -13.82 8.79 -13.05
CA ILE A 181 -12.95 8.49 -14.19
C ILE A 181 -13.71 7.62 -15.18
N ASP A 182 -13.68 8.01 -16.45
CA ASP A 182 -14.21 7.17 -17.53
C ASP A 182 -13.26 6.00 -17.80
N ALA A 183 -13.82 4.79 -17.75
CA ALA A 183 -13.13 3.54 -17.94
C ALA A 183 -13.59 2.84 -19.23
N PRO A 184 -12.88 1.79 -19.68
CA PRO A 184 -13.33 1.00 -20.82
C PRO A 184 -14.73 0.39 -20.62
N GLU A 185 -15.34 -0.04 -21.72
CA GLU A 185 -16.69 -0.66 -21.72
C GLU A 185 -17.81 0.21 -21.15
N GLY A 186 -17.66 1.54 -21.24
CA GLY A 186 -18.67 2.51 -20.78
C GLY A 186 -18.87 2.53 -19.26
N VAL A 187 -17.92 1.97 -18.51
CA VAL A 187 -17.89 2.06 -17.05
C VAL A 187 -17.38 3.44 -16.65
N ARG A 188 -17.97 4.02 -15.62
CA ARG A 188 -17.47 5.23 -14.96
C ARG A 188 -17.17 4.89 -13.51
N PHE A 189 -15.91 5.02 -13.11
CA PHE A 189 -15.51 4.84 -11.71
C PHE A 189 -16.10 5.95 -10.85
N ALA A 190 -16.42 5.62 -9.60
CA ALA A 190 -17.05 6.54 -8.69
C ALA A 190 -16.15 7.75 -8.40
N ASN A 191 -16.77 8.85 -7.98
CA ASN A 191 -16.03 9.98 -7.44
C ASN A 191 -15.49 9.54 -6.08
N LEU A 192 -14.18 9.35 -5.96
CA LEU A 192 -13.60 9.00 -4.67
C LEU A 192 -13.78 10.20 -3.73
N ARG A 193 -14.38 9.95 -2.57
CA ARG A 193 -14.57 10.93 -1.50
C ARG A 193 -13.91 10.37 -0.25
N LEU A 194 -13.01 11.16 0.36
CA LEU A 194 -12.49 10.85 1.67
C LEU A 194 -13.52 11.37 2.68
N THR A 195 -14.23 10.48 3.36
CA THR A 195 -14.89 10.85 4.61
C THR A 195 -13.85 10.82 5.71
N HIS A 196 -13.41 12.00 6.16
CA HIS A 196 -12.71 12.09 7.44
C HIS A 196 -13.69 11.92 8.61
N LEU A 197 -13.12 11.71 9.80
CA LEU A 197 -13.69 11.17 11.05
C LEU A 197 -14.85 11.97 11.69
N ASP A 198 -15.41 12.92 10.96
CA ASP A 198 -16.42 13.88 11.35
C ASP A 198 -17.81 13.50 10.81
N GLY A 199 -17.87 12.63 9.80
CA GLY A 199 -19.10 12.29 9.08
C GLY A 199 -19.57 13.35 8.08
N GLU A 200 -18.85 14.47 7.97
CA GLU A 200 -19.00 15.46 6.90
C GLU A 200 -18.08 15.04 5.75
N ALA A 201 -18.66 14.81 4.56
CA ALA A 201 -17.87 14.52 3.37
C ALA A 201 -17.20 15.82 2.93
N ASP A 202 -15.92 16.00 3.26
CA ASP A 202 -15.18 17.17 2.79
C ASP A 202 -15.00 17.09 1.28
N PHE A 203 -15.75 17.94 0.60
CA PHE A 203 -15.50 18.26 -0.78
C PHE A 203 -14.25 19.14 -0.80
N ILE A 204 -13.14 18.62 -1.33
CA ILE A 204 -12.16 19.52 -1.95
C ILE A 204 -12.85 20.10 -3.20
N THR A 205 -13.71 21.11 -3.02
CA THR A 205 -14.16 21.98 -4.09
C THR A 205 -13.03 22.96 -4.42
N GLU A 206 -13.08 23.52 -5.61
CA GLU A 206 -12.12 24.52 -6.14
C GLU A 206 -11.92 25.76 -5.23
N GLU A 207 -12.72 25.93 -4.17
CA GLU A 207 -12.55 26.97 -3.14
C GLU A 207 -11.44 26.66 -2.12
N LEU A 208 -11.08 25.38 -1.96
CA LEU A 208 -9.91 24.95 -1.18
C LEU A 208 -8.71 24.83 -2.11
N ASP A 209 -8.23 25.96 -2.61
CA ASP A 209 -6.86 26.11 -3.16
C ASP A 209 -5.84 26.03 -2.00
N MET A 210 -5.99 25.00 -1.16
CA MET A 210 -5.05 24.69 -0.11
C MET A 210 -3.84 24.06 -0.78
N ASP A 211 -2.83 24.90 -0.98
CA ASP A 211 -1.50 24.40 -1.23
C ASP A 211 -1.08 23.42 -0.12
N TYR A 212 -0.09 22.60 -0.44
CA TYR A 212 0.41 21.55 0.44
C TYR A 212 0.83 22.10 1.83
N ASP A 213 1.23 23.37 1.92
CA ASP A 213 1.65 24.01 3.16
C ASP A 213 0.46 24.53 3.99
N GLY A 214 -0.67 24.84 3.37
CA GLY A 214 -1.95 25.11 4.04
C GLY A 214 -2.50 23.86 4.73
N PHE A 215 -2.55 22.74 4.01
CA PHE A 215 -3.01 21.45 4.53
C PHE A 215 -2.13 20.93 5.68
N ARG A 216 -0.81 21.07 5.55
CA ARG A 216 0.13 20.62 6.58
C ARG A 216 -0.01 21.38 7.91
N ARG A 217 -0.31 22.68 7.85
CA ARG A 217 -0.50 23.53 9.04
C ARG A 217 -1.72 23.14 9.88
N GLU A 218 -2.76 22.62 9.24
CA GLU A 218 -4.00 22.21 9.91
C GLU A 218 -3.90 20.81 10.54
N PHE A 219 -3.02 19.96 10.01
CA PHE A 219 -2.82 18.59 10.50
C PHE A 219 -1.74 18.46 11.59
N ASP A 220 -0.81 19.42 11.66
CA ASP A 220 0.28 19.46 12.66
C ASP A 220 -0.11 20.31 13.91
N SER A 221 -1.35 20.82 14.00
CA SER A 221 -1.89 21.60 15.13
C SER A 221 -2.69 20.78 16.15
#